data_AF-A0A7S1XFJ7-F1
#
_entry.id   AF-A0A7S1XFJ7-F1
#
_cell.length_a   1.000
_cell.length_b   1.000
_cell.length_c   1.000
_cell.angle_alpha   90.00
_cell.angle_beta   90.00
_cell.angle_gamma   90.00
#
_symmetry.space_group_name_H-M   'P 1'
#
loop_
_entity.id
_entity.type
_entity.pdbx_description
1 polymer ?
#
loop_
_entity_poly.entity_id
_entity_poly.type
_entity_poly.pdbx_seq_one_letter_code
_entity_poly.pdbx_strand_id
1 'polypeptide(L)'
;SEYARTIHGLPLPERYIVSRVHQVAQAVTEGLELYNFGEPGKLIYEFLWDEFADWYIEASKTRLYADKNQAKLEACETLVYVLDVCLRLLHPFMPFVTESIWLRLPHGQGAPTSIMLSCWPAQGPVDCDAIARFQRLQRVVRAVRNARAEYQVEPGRRITALFVSEDASTVNDIREEIACLALLARLDVDTFQAGSLDDVNPPRDDSAVHLIVENGLDVFLPMRGMIDFDKERQRLPQQPGRGERDP
;
A
#
# COMPACT_ATOMS: atom_id res chain seq x y z
N SER A 1 -17.22 18.79 -3.87
CA SER A 1 -16.03 18.79 -2.99
C SER A 1 -14.90 19.45 -3.74
N GLU A 2 -14.14 20.32 -3.07
CA GLU A 2 -12.93 20.98 -3.61
C GLU A 2 -11.88 19.95 -4.11
N TYR A 3 -11.90 18.73 -3.55
CA TYR A 3 -11.06 17.59 -3.97
C TYR A 3 -11.20 17.16 -5.42
N ALA A 4 -12.39 17.34 -6.02
CA ALA A 4 -12.60 16.98 -7.43
C ALA A 4 -11.82 17.89 -8.38
N ARG A 5 -11.27 19.03 -7.91
CA ARG A 5 -10.64 20.04 -8.77
C ARG A 5 -9.13 19.87 -8.95
N THR A 6 -8.43 19.04 -8.17
CA THR A 6 -6.97 18.90 -8.35
C THR A 6 -6.39 17.56 -7.89
N ILE A 7 -6.96 16.43 -8.35
CA ILE A 7 -6.39 15.10 -8.05
C ILE A 7 -4.89 15.03 -8.38
N HIS A 8 -4.46 15.66 -9.48
CA HIS A 8 -3.05 15.66 -9.92
C HIS A 8 -2.08 16.42 -9.01
N GLY A 9 -2.57 17.26 -8.09
CA GLY A 9 -1.74 17.97 -7.11
C GLY A 9 -1.47 17.18 -5.84
N LEU A 10 -2.15 16.04 -5.65
CA LEU A 10 -2.01 15.20 -4.46
C LEU A 10 -0.81 14.24 -4.60
N PRO A 11 -0.23 13.77 -3.48
CA PRO A 11 0.79 12.74 -3.53
C PRO A 11 0.26 11.41 -4.09
N LEU A 12 1.17 10.51 -4.46
CA LEU A 12 0.81 9.28 -5.19
C LEU A 12 -0.24 8.40 -4.47
N PRO A 13 -0.12 8.13 -3.14
CA PRO A 13 -1.10 7.29 -2.45
C PRO A 13 -2.50 7.92 -2.38
N GLU A 14 -2.57 9.25 -2.22
CA GLU A 14 -3.82 10.01 -2.25
C GLU A 14 -4.46 9.97 -3.64
N ARG A 15 -3.68 10.18 -4.71
CA ARG A 15 -4.14 10.02 -6.10
C ARG A 15 -4.69 8.62 -6.37
N TYR A 16 -4.00 7.58 -5.90
CA TYR A 16 -4.44 6.19 -6.02
C TYR A 16 -5.80 5.97 -5.36
N ILE A 17 -5.94 6.30 -4.07
CA ILE A 17 -7.14 5.91 -3.33
C ILE A 17 -8.38 6.69 -3.76
N VAL A 18 -8.22 7.96 -4.13
CA VAL A 18 -9.30 8.79 -4.69
C VAL A 18 -9.74 8.23 -6.05
N SER A 19 -8.79 7.83 -6.90
CA SER A 19 -9.10 7.22 -8.19
C SER A 19 -9.83 5.88 -8.03
N ARG A 20 -9.40 5.06 -7.07
CA ARG A 20 -10.04 3.77 -6.78
C ARG A 20 -11.45 3.93 -6.22
N VAL A 21 -11.68 4.84 -5.27
CA VAL A 21 -13.04 5.04 -4.74
C VAL A 21 -13.99 5.56 -5.81
N HIS A 22 -13.51 6.37 -6.77
CA HIS A 22 -14.34 6.79 -7.90
C HIS A 22 -14.70 5.63 -8.84
N GLN A 23 -13.75 4.73 -9.16
CA GLN A 23 -14.04 3.52 -9.95
C GLN A 23 -15.03 2.60 -9.22
N VAL A 24 -14.89 2.45 -7.91
CA VAL A 24 -15.80 1.65 -7.08
C VAL A 24 -17.17 2.30 -7.00
N ALA A 25 -17.26 3.61 -6.80
CA ALA A 25 -18.53 4.34 -6.79
C ALA A 25 -19.29 4.17 -8.11
N GLN A 26 -18.59 4.25 -9.24
CA GLN A 26 -19.18 3.99 -10.56
C GLN A 26 -19.72 2.57 -10.67
N ALA A 27 -18.90 1.56 -10.41
CA ALA A 27 -19.30 0.15 -10.55
C ALA A 27 -20.43 -0.25 -9.57
N VAL A 28 -20.42 0.29 -8.35
CA VAL A 28 -21.51 0.10 -7.38
C VAL A 28 -22.81 0.73 -7.88
N THR A 29 -22.73 1.94 -8.43
CA THR A 29 -23.89 2.65 -9.00
C THR A 29 -24.48 1.85 -10.15
N GLU A 30 -23.67 1.43 -11.11
CA GLU A 30 -24.10 0.63 -12.28
C GLU A 30 -24.76 -0.68 -11.84
N GLY A 31 -24.18 -1.40 -10.87
CA GLY A 31 -24.77 -2.64 -10.38
C GLY A 31 -26.11 -2.44 -9.66
N LEU A 32 -26.25 -1.35 -8.89
CA LEU A 32 -27.52 -1.01 -8.24
C LEU A 32 -28.59 -0.58 -9.25
N GLU A 33 -28.23 0.16 -10.30
CA GLU A 33 -29.15 0.53 -11.40
C GLU A 33 -29.66 -0.71 -12.16
N LEU A 34 -28.86 -1.77 -12.21
CA LEU A 34 -29.22 -3.07 -12.76
C LEU A 34 -29.93 -3.99 -11.75
N TYR A 35 -30.31 -3.49 -10.57
CA TYR A 35 -30.95 -4.26 -9.48
C TYR A 35 -30.12 -5.46 -8.99
N ASN A 36 -28.81 -5.46 -9.22
CA ASN A 36 -27.89 -6.45 -8.67
C ASN A 36 -27.35 -5.92 -7.34
N PHE A 37 -27.89 -6.37 -6.21
CA PHE A 37 -27.46 -5.89 -4.89
C PHE A 37 -26.28 -6.69 -4.31
N GLY A 38 -26.07 -7.92 -4.76
CA GLY A 38 -25.04 -8.80 -4.21
C GLY A 38 -23.63 -8.35 -4.56
N GLU A 39 -23.37 -8.14 -5.86
CA GLU A 39 -22.04 -7.80 -6.35
C GLU A 39 -21.57 -6.40 -5.92
N PRO A 40 -22.39 -5.34 -5.99
CA PRO A 40 -22.00 -4.02 -5.50
C PRO A 40 -21.68 -3.99 -4.02
N GLY A 41 -22.48 -4.67 -3.19
CA GLY A 41 -22.25 -4.75 -1.74
C GLY A 41 -20.92 -5.41 -1.41
N LYS A 42 -20.59 -6.49 -2.13
CA LYS A 42 -19.29 -7.16 -2.02
C LYS A 42 -18.14 -6.27 -2.49
N LEU A 43 -18.29 -5.61 -3.64
CA LEU A 43 -17.27 -4.73 -4.22
C LEU A 43 -16.88 -3.58 -3.28
N ILE A 44 -17.86 -2.88 -2.70
CA ILE A 44 -17.56 -1.78 -1.76
C ILE A 44 -16.95 -2.29 -0.45
N TYR A 45 -17.36 -3.46 0.02
CA TYR A 45 -16.77 -4.10 1.19
C TYR A 45 -15.29 -4.43 0.96
N GLU A 46 -14.97 -5.09 -0.16
CA GLU A 46 -13.60 -5.44 -0.55
C GLU A 46 -12.74 -4.18 -0.71
N PHE A 47 -13.27 -3.12 -1.33
CA PHE A 47 -12.54 -1.85 -1.42
C PHE A 47 -12.25 -1.25 -0.04
N LEU A 48 -13.24 -1.18 0.85
CA LEU A 48 -13.08 -0.57 2.16
C LEU A 48 -12.05 -1.33 3.00
N TRP A 49 -12.04 -2.66 2.92
CA TRP A 49 -11.15 -3.50 3.71
C TRP A 49 -9.77 -3.65 3.07
N ASP A 50 -9.73 -4.16 1.84
CA ASP A 50 -8.50 -4.66 1.20
C ASP A 50 -7.71 -3.56 0.50
N GLU A 51 -8.30 -2.39 0.22
CA GLU A 51 -7.61 -1.25 -0.41
C GLU A 51 -7.50 -0.05 0.52
N PHE A 52 -8.62 0.38 1.13
CA PHE A 52 -8.62 1.53 2.01
C PHE A 52 -7.95 1.23 3.36
N ALA A 53 -8.44 0.25 4.11
CA ALA A 53 -7.92 -0.05 5.45
C ALA A 53 -6.52 -0.67 5.40
N ASP A 54 -6.32 -1.72 4.60
CA ASP A 54 -5.05 -2.47 4.57
C ASP A 54 -3.88 -1.69 3.95
N TRP A 55 -4.15 -0.80 2.98
CA TRP A 55 -3.10 -0.06 2.28
C TRP A 55 -3.12 1.43 2.55
N TYR A 56 -4.23 2.12 2.27
CA TYR A 56 -4.20 3.58 2.30
C TYR A 56 -4.12 4.14 3.73
N ILE A 57 -4.85 3.59 4.70
CA ILE A 57 -4.71 3.99 6.11
C ILE A 57 -3.28 3.75 6.57
N GLU A 58 -2.67 2.61 6.25
CA GLU A 58 -1.29 2.32 6.63
C GLU A 58 -0.28 3.26 5.95
N ALA A 59 -0.45 3.52 4.64
CA ALA A 59 0.39 4.45 3.89
C ALA A 59 0.31 5.89 4.44
N SER A 60 -0.91 6.36 4.74
CA SER A 60 -1.17 7.72 5.22
C SER A 60 -0.51 8.01 6.56
N LYS A 61 -0.22 7.01 7.40
CA LYS A 61 0.50 7.18 8.68
C LYS A 61 1.82 7.93 8.50
N THR A 62 2.54 7.67 7.41
CA THR A 62 3.81 8.36 7.11
C THR A 62 3.64 9.88 7.00
N ARG A 63 2.51 10.34 6.46
CA ARG A 63 2.18 11.77 6.33
C ARG A 63 1.52 12.32 7.59
N LEU A 64 0.67 11.55 8.25
CA LEU A 64 -0.02 11.95 9.49
C LEU A 64 0.93 12.23 10.65
N TYR A 65 2.04 11.49 10.71
CA TYR A 65 3.09 11.63 11.73
C TYR A 65 4.28 12.47 11.25
N ALA A 66 4.24 13.03 10.04
CA ALA A 66 5.26 13.96 9.60
C ALA A 66 5.06 15.35 10.23
N ASP A 67 6.16 16.07 10.46
CA ASP A 67 6.14 17.43 11.02
C ASP A 67 5.54 18.48 10.05
N LYS A 68 5.30 18.11 8.79
CA LYS A 68 4.77 19.01 7.77
C LYS A 68 3.24 19.11 7.84
N ASN A 69 2.74 20.27 8.26
CA ASN A 69 1.31 20.54 8.38
C ASN A 69 0.50 20.32 7.09
N GLN A 70 1.06 20.64 5.93
CA GLN A 70 0.35 20.53 4.64
C GLN A 70 0.10 19.07 4.23
N ALA A 71 1.14 18.23 4.23
CA ALA A 71 1.01 16.81 3.86
C ALA A 71 0.08 16.05 4.83
N LYS A 72 0.11 16.43 6.11
CA LYS A 72 -0.82 15.91 7.12
C LYS A 72 -2.26 16.31 6.82
N LEU A 73 -2.50 17.57 6.43
CA LEU A 73 -3.82 18.05 6.08
C LEU A 73 -4.37 17.32 4.86
N GLU A 74 -3.58 17.20 3.79
CA GLU A 74 -3.95 16.48 2.57
C GLU A 74 -4.33 15.02 2.86
N ALA A 75 -3.53 14.31 3.66
CA ALA A 75 -3.83 12.95 4.08
C ALA A 75 -5.13 12.86 4.91
N CYS A 76 -5.32 13.76 5.88
CA CYS A 76 -6.54 13.82 6.70
C CYS A 76 -7.79 14.07 5.84
N GLU A 77 -7.73 15.04 4.94
CA GLU A 77 -8.85 15.38 4.06
C GLU A 77 -9.17 14.22 3.11
N THR A 78 -8.15 13.56 2.57
CA THR A 78 -8.33 12.39 1.70
C THR A 78 -8.95 11.22 2.47
N LEU A 79 -8.48 10.93 3.70
CA LEU A 79 -9.06 9.91 4.57
C LEU A 79 -10.54 10.16 4.87
N VAL A 80 -10.89 11.40 5.22
CA VAL A 80 -12.28 11.80 5.48
C VAL A 80 -13.12 11.68 4.22
N TYR A 81 -12.61 12.16 3.08
CA TYR A 81 -13.33 12.14 1.81
C TYR A 81 -13.64 10.71 1.36
N VAL A 82 -12.63 9.83 1.34
CA VAL A 82 -12.83 8.44 0.91
C VAL A 82 -13.75 7.70 1.88
N LEU A 83 -13.60 7.91 3.19
CA LEU A 83 -14.49 7.29 4.18
C LEU A 83 -15.94 7.77 4.03
N ASP A 84 -16.18 9.07 3.83
CA ASP A 84 -17.52 9.61 3.55
C ASP A 84 -18.15 8.95 2.33
N VAL A 85 -17.41 8.81 1.22
CA VAL A 85 -17.90 8.13 0.02
C VAL A 85 -18.22 6.67 0.31
N CYS A 86 -17.33 5.93 1.00
CA CYS A 86 -17.57 4.55 1.37
C CYS A 86 -18.83 4.37 2.22
N LEU A 87 -19.04 5.24 3.23
CA LEU A 87 -20.21 5.17 4.10
C LEU A 87 -21.50 5.40 3.32
N ARG A 88 -21.51 6.36 2.38
CA ARG A 88 -22.67 6.63 1.52
C ARG A 88 -22.97 5.47 0.57
N LEU A 89 -21.95 4.84 -0.03
CA LEU A 89 -22.10 3.65 -0.88
C LEU A 89 -22.58 2.42 -0.10
N LEU A 90 -22.13 2.26 1.16
CA LEU A 90 -22.52 1.15 2.03
C LEU A 90 -23.90 1.32 2.67
N HIS A 91 -24.42 2.55 2.72
CA HIS A 91 -25.64 2.85 3.47
C HIS A 91 -26.88 2.00 3.07
N PRO A 92 -27.12 1.70 1.77
CA PRO A 92 -28.21 0.82 1.37
C PRO A 92 -28.11 -0.61 1.96
N PHE A 93 -26.91 -1.06 2.33
CA PHE A 93 -26.65 -2.39 2.86
C PHE A 93 -26.55 -2.40 4.40
N MET A 94 -26.01 -1.33 5.00
CA MET A 94 -25.68 -1.25 6.43
C MET A 94 -26.15 0.06 7.07
N PRO A 95 -27.46 0.37 7.09
CA PRO A 95 -27.95 1.72 7.34
C PRO A 95 -27.62 2.27 8.74
N PHE A 96 -27.75 1.45 9.79
CA PHE A 96 -27.57 1.92 11.17
C PHE A 96 -26.11 2.23 11.53
N VAL A 97 -25.18 1.38 11.08
CA VAL A 97 -23.76 1.53 11.37
C VAL A 97 -23.17 2.69 10.56
N THR A 98 -23.52 2.76 9.27
CA THR A 98 -23.04 3.84 8.40
C THR A 98 -23.57 5.21 8.84
N GLU A 99 -24.85 5.33 9.20
CA GLU A 99 -25.43 6.56 9.79
C GLU A 99 -24.66 6.98 11.05
N SER A 100 -24.46 6.03 11.96
CA SER A 100 -23.75 6.28 13.22
C SER A 100 -22.34 6.84 12.98
N ILE A 101 -21.57 6.23 12.09
CA ILE A 101 -20.20 6.68 11.82
C ILE A 101 -20.22 8.00 11.05
N TRP A 102 -21.08 8.14 10.04
CA TRP A 102 -21.16 9.30 9.18
C TRP A 102 -21.49 10.58 9.95
N LEU A 103 -22.44 10.52 10.90
CA LEU A 103 -22.78 11.66 11.77
C LEU A 103 -21.61 12.16 12.64
N ARG A 104 -20.55 11.36 12.82
CA ARG A 104 -19.35 11.72 13.59
C ARG A 104 -18.21 12.23 12.72
N LEU A 105 -18.33 12.17 11.39
CA LEU A 105 -17.36 12.78 10.48
C LEU A 105 -17.45 14.31 10.50
N PRO A 106 -16.35 15.02 10.21
CA PRO A 106 -16.40 16.46 10.04
C PRO A 106 -17.21 16.80 8.78
N HIS A 107 -18.24 17.62 8.96
CA HIS A 107 -19.14 18.04 7.88
C HIS A 107 -19.00 19.54 7.58
N GLY A 108 -19.15 19.91 6.31
CA GLY A 108 -19.24 21.31 5.91
C GLY A 108 -20.56 21.96 6.34
N GLN A 109 -20.61 23.29 6.29
CA GLN A 109 -21.86 24.02 6.54
C GLN A 109 -22.96 23.57 5.56
N GLY A 110 -24.16 23.31 6.08
CA GLY A 110 -25.30 22.87 5.28
C GLY A 110 -25.33 21.38 4.94
N ALA A 111 -24.47 20.57 5.57
CA ALA A 111 -24.57 19.11 5.44
C ALA A 111 -25.93 18.60 5.96
N PRO A 112 -26.50 17.56 5.32
CA PRO A 112 -27.76 16.96 5.78
C PRO A 112 -27.66 16.40 7.19
N THR A 113 -28.80 16.32 7.89
CA THR A 113 -28.89 15.78 9.26
C THR A 113 -28.81 14.25 9.33
N SER A 114 -28.79 13.57 8.19
CA SER A 114 -28.73 12.12 8.07
C SER A 114 -28.08 11.75 6.74
N ILE A 115 -27.31 10.65 6.73
CA ILE A 115 -26.70 10.13 5.52
C ILE A 115 -27.76 9.72 4.48
N MET A 116 -28.97 9.32 4.92
CA MET A 116 -30.10 9.00 4.04
C MET A 116 -30.51 10.16 3.14
N LEU A 117 -30.29 11.40 3.60
CA LEU A 117 -30.63 12.63 2.89
C LEU A 117 -29.43 13.19 2.11
N SER A 118 -28.27 12.53 2.17
CA SER A 118 -27.08 12.93 1.44
C SER A 118 -27.18 12.57 -0.04
N CYS A 119 -26.51 13.38 -0.88
CA CYS A 119 -26.42 13.06 -2.29
C CYS A 119 -25.64 11.74 -2.49
N TRP A 120 -26.12 10.92 -3.41
CA TRP A 120 -25.35 9.77 -3.87
C TRP A 120 -23.96 10.22 -4.36
N PRO A 121 -22.87 9.48 -4.08
CA PRO A 121 -21.54 9.87 -4.50
C PRO A 121 -21.44 10.05 -6.02
N ALA A 122 -21.03 11.25 -6.45
CA ALA A 122 -20.81 11.53 -7.86
C ALA A 122 -19.52 10.84 -8.34
N GLN A 123 -19.51 10.45 -9.61
CA GLN A 123 -18.30 9.97 -10.28
C GLN A 123 -17.30 11.14 -10.39
N GLY A 124 -16.06 10.92 -9.97
CA GLY A 124 -14.99 11.91 -10.00
C GLY A 124 -13.86 11.53 -10.96
N PRO A 125 -12.83 12.37 -11.12
CA PRO A 125 -11.70 12.09 -11.99
C PRO A 125 -10.93 10.85 -11.53
N VAL A 126 -10.46 10.05 -12.49
CA VAL A 126 -9.67 8.83 -12.25
C VAL A 126 -8.29 9.00 -12.86
N ASP A 127 -7.27 8.78 -12.04
CA ASP A 127 -5.86 8.80 -12.44
C ASP A 127 -5.34 7.37 -12.59
N CYS A 128 -5.49 6.81 -13.79
CA CYS A 128 -5.08 5.43 -14.09
C CYS A 128 -3.56 5.22 -13.93
N ASP A 129 -2.75 6.26 -14.16
CA ASP A 129 -1.30 6.23 -13.95
C ASP A 129 -0.97 6.06 -12.47
N ALA A 130 -1.58 6.88 -11.61
CA ALA A 130 -1.40 6.75 -10.16
C ALA A 130 -1.84 5.36 -9.64
N ILE A 131 -2.90 4.79 -10.20
CA ILE A 131 -3.33 3.43 -9.88
C ILE A 131 -2.24 2.42 -10.21
N ALA A 132 -1.73 2.44 -11.44
CA ALA A 132 -0.71 1.50 -11.88
C ALA A 132 0.60 1.62 -11.06
N ARG A 133 1.02 2.86 -10.79
CA ARG A 133 2.23 3.18 -10.00
C ARG A 133 2.11 2.73 -8.56
N PHE A 134 1.00 3.04 -7.88
CA PHE A 134 0.82 2.58 -6.49
C PHE A 134 0.67 1.06 -6.39
N GLN A 135 0.00 0.41 -7.35
CA GLN A 135 -0.09 -1.05 -7.40
C GLN A 135 1.27 -1.72 -7.62
N ARG A 136 2.21 -1.07 -8.33
CA ARG A 136 3.61 -1.51 -8.43
C ARG A 136 4.27 -1.51 -7.05
N LEU A 137 4.11 -0.44 -6.27
CA LEU A 137 4.60 -0.38 -4.90
C LEU A 137 3.96 -1.44 -4.00
N GLN A 138 2.67 -1.73 -4.17
CA GLN A 138 2.01 -2.83 -3.45
C GLN A 138 2.63 -4.19 -3.79
N ARG A 139 2.97 -4.45 -5.06
CA ARG A 139 3.67 -5.69 -5.48
C ARG A 139 5.04 -5.79 -4.83
N VAL A 140 5.81 -4.70 -4.79
CA VAL A 140 7.10 -4.63 -4.07
C VAL A 140 6.92 -5.01 -2.60
N VAL A 141 5.97 -4.37 -1.90
CA VAL A 141 5.73 -4.64 -0.47
C VAL A 141 5.35 -6.10 -0.24
N ARG A 142 4.48 -6.68 -1.08
CA ARG A 142 4.09 -8.09 -0.99
C ARG A 142 5.29 -9.01 -1.22
N ALA A 143 6.10 -8.76 -2.23
CA ALA A 143 7.29 -9.56 -2.53
C ALA A 143 8.28 -9.56 -1.34
N VAL A 144 8.55 -8.37 -0.77
CA VAL A 144 9.41 -8.25 0.41
C VAL A 144 8.81 -8.96 1.63
N ARG A 145 7.51 -8.78 1.91
CA ARG A 145 6.84 -9.46 3.04
C ARG A 145 6.87 -10.98 2.89
N ASN A 146 6.68 -11.49 1.68
CA ASN A 146 6.75 -12.93 1.40
C ASN A 146 8.17 -13.47 1.63
N ALA A 147 9.20 -12.79 1.11
CA ALA A 147 10.58 -13.15 1.36
C ALA A 147 10.89 -13.15 2.87
N ARG A 148 10.45 -12.13 3.61
CA ARG A 148 10.64 -12.10 5.06
C ARG A 148 10.01 -13.30 5.78
N ALA A 149 8.82 -13.72 5.35
CA ALA A 149 8.16 -14.89 5.93
C ALA A 149 8.91 -16.19 5.60
N GLU A 150 9.36 -16.34 4.35
CA GLU A 150 10.13 -17.49 3.87
C GLU A 150 11.45 -17.65 4.64
N TYR A 151 12.20 -16.56 4.80
CA TYR A 151 13.47 -16.52 5.53
C TYR A 151 13.30 -16.33 7.05
N GLN A 152 12.07 -16.41 7.57
CA GLN A 152 11.73 -16.32 8.99
C GLN A 152 12.32 -15.08 9.69
N VAL A 153 12.35 -13.95 8.99
CA VAL A 153 12.84 -12.67 9.52
C VAL A 153 11.92 -12.18 10.63
N GLU A 154 12.47 -11.78 11.76
CA GLU A 154 11.68 -11.29 12.90
C GLU A 154 10.75 -10.12 12.48
N PRO A 155 9.46 -10.11 12.86
CA PRO A 155 8.48 -9.14 12.35
C PRO A 155 8.84 -7.65 12.53
N GLY A 156 9.53 -7.32 13.63
CA GLY A 156 9.95 -5.94 13.93
C GLY A 156 11.27 -5.50 13.31
N ARG A 157 12.04 -6.45 12.75
CA ARG A 157 13.41 -6.18 12.26
C ARG A 157 13.37 -5.35 10.99
N ARG A 158 14.07 -4.21 10.95
CA ARG A 158 14.25 -3.46 9.71
C ARG A 158 15.35 -4.11 8.87
N ILE A 159 15.14 -4.17 7.56
CA ILE A 159 16.10 -4.76 6.61
C ILE A 159 16.40 -3.78 5.48
N THR A 160 17.61 -3.84 4.94
CA THR A 160 18.00 -3.10 3.76
C THR A 160 17.32 -3.69 2.52
N ALA A 161 16.97 -2.83 1.56
CA ALA A 161 16.51 -3.23 0.23
C ALA A 161 17.19 -2.39 -0.85
N LEU A 162 17.61 -3.05 -1.92
CA LEU A 162 18.19 -2.42 -3.10
C LEU A 162 17.21 -2.60 -4.26
N PHE A 163 16.71 -1.50 -4.80
CA PHE A 163 15.75 -1.49 -5.89
C PHE A 163 16.46 -1.21 -7.21
N VAL A 164 16.30 -2.10 -8.19
CA VAL A 164 16.95 -1.98 -9.48
C VAL A 164 15.90 -1.86 -10.57
N SER A 165 15.97 -0.78 -11.34
CA SER A 165 15.10 -0.55 -12.50
C SER A 165 15.79 0.34 -13.53
N GLU A 166 15.65 -0.01 -14.81
CA GLU A 166 16.09 0.82 -15.94
C GLU A 166 15.11 1.96 -16.24
N ASP A 167 13.92 1.92 -15.65
CA ASP A 167 12.92 2.97 -15.79
C ASP A 167 13.11 4.03 -14.69
N ALA A 168 13.60 5.21 -15.10
CA ALA A 168 13.83 6.34 -14.20
C ALA A 168 12.55 6.80 -13.48
N SER A 169 11.37 6.62 -14.07
CA SER A 169 10.10 6.99 -13.41
C SER A 169 9.79 6.06 -12.24
N THR A 170 9.99 4.75 -12.42
CA THR A 170 9.88 3.74 -11.36
C THR A 170 10.88 4.01 -10.23
N VAL A 171 12.14 4.35 -10.56
CA VAL A 171 13.15 4.70 -9.56
C VAL A 171 12.73 5.93 -8.75
N ASN A 172 12.18 6.95 -9.40
CA ASN A 172 11.70 8.15 -8.72
C ASN A 172 10.51 7.85 -7.81
N ASP A 173 9.55 7.04 -8.25
CA ASP A 173 8.41 6.63 -7.41
C ASP A 173 8.85 5.94 -6.13
N ILE A 174 9.83 5.03 -6.24
CA ILE A 174 10.40 4.32 -5.09
C ILE A 174 11.08 5.29 -4.12
N ARG A 175 11.84 6.26 -4.65
CA ARG A 175 12.52 7.27 -3.83
C ARG A 175 11.54 8.21 -3.15
N GLU A 176 10.52 8.67 -3.86
CA GLU A 176 9.48 9.58 -3.33
C GLU A 176 8.65 8.89 -2.23
N GLU A 177 8.31 7.61 -2.41
CA GLU A 177 7.47 6.86 -1.48
C GLU A 177 8.26 5.91 -0.56
N ILE A 178 9.58 6.11 -0.40
CA ILE A 178 10.42 5.20 0.41
C ILE A 178 9.95 5.12 1.87
N ALA A 179 9.47 6.23 2.44
CA ALA A 179 8.93 6.23 3.79
C ALA A 179 7.72 5.29 3.93
N CYS A 180 6.86 5.27 2.90
CA CYS A 180 5.70 4.37 2.81
C CYS A 180 6.14 2.92 2.67
N LEU A 181 7.04 2.62 1.72
CA LEU A 181 7.60 1.27 1.53
C LEU A 181 8.29 0.76 2.80
N ALA A 182 9.06 1.59 3.47
CA ALA A 182 9.77 1.22 4.69
C ALA A 182 8.83 0.97 5.87
N LEU A 183 7.73 1.73 5.97
CA LEU A 183 6.70 1.45 6.96
C LEU A 183 6.02 0.10 6.67
N LEU A 184 5.55 -0.10 5.44
CA LEU A 184 4.75 -1.25 5.05
C LEU A 184 5.55 -2.56 5.00
N ALA A 185 6.78 -2.53 4.50
CA ALA A 185 7.62 -3.72 4.34
C ALA A 185 8.73 -3.86 5.40
N ARG A 186 8.74 -2.98 6.41
CA ARG A 186 9.76 -2.92 7.48
C ARG A 186 11.18 -2.82 6.90
N LEU A 187 11.36 -1.85 6.02
CA LEU A 187 12.67 -1.55 5.45
C LEU A 187 13.41 -0.51 6.30
N ASP A 188 14.72 -0.50 6.16
CA ASP A 188 15.58 0.54 6.70
C ASP A 188 15.70 1.69 5.67
N VAL A 189 15.33 2.90 6.09
CA VAL A 189 15.32 4.11 5.25
C VAL A 189 16.71 4.70 5.07
N ASP A 190 17.67 4.35 5.93
CA ASP A 190 19.02 4.94 5.87
C ASP A 190 19.96 4.12 4.98
N THR A 191 19.59 2.86 4.69
CA THR A 191 20.46 1.93 3.95
C THR A 191 19.91 1.50 2.59
N PHE A 192 18.70 1.93 2.22
CA PHE A 192 18.13 1.59 0.92
C PHE A 192 18.91 2.23 -0.23
N GLN A 193 18.82 1.61 -1.41
CA GLN A 193 19.29 2.20 -2.66
C GLN A 193 18.26 1.95 -3.75
N ALA A 194 18.10 2.90 -4.68
CA ALA A 194 17.24 2.74 -5.84
C ALA A 194 17.92 3.37 -7.06
N GLY A 195 17.98 2.66 -8.18
CA GLY A 195 18.68 3.13 -9.40
C GLY A 195 18.76 2.06 -10.49
N SER A 196 19.56 2.32 -11.53
CA SER A 196 19.88 1.31 -12.53
C SER A 196 20.79 0.22 -11.95
N LEU A 197 21.01 -0.86 -12.72
CA LEU A 197 21.89 -1.95 -12.28
C LEU A 197 23.33 -1.46 -11.99
N ASP A 198 23.80 -0.49 -12.76
CA ASP A 198 25.14 0.09 -12.62
C ASP A 198 25.23 1.07 -11.44
N ASP A 199 24.15 1.80 -11.14
CA ASP A 199 24.12 2.76 -10.02
C ASP A 199 24.13 2.06 -8.67
N VAL A 200 23.33 0.99 -8.54
CA VAL A 200 23.09 0.30 -7.27
C VAL A 200 24.12 -0.80 -7.04
N ASN A 201 24.62 -1.42 -8.11
CA ASN A 201 25.56 -2.54 -8.09
C ASN A 201 25.19 -3.60 -7.01
N PRO A 202 24.00 -4.23 -7.14
CA PRO A 202 23.54 -5.18 -6.14
C PRO A 202 24.46 -6.42 -6.06
N PRO A 203 24.51 -7.11 -4.91
CA PRO A 203 25.22 -8.39 -4.82
C PRO A 203 24.70 -9.38 -5.86
N ARG A 204 25.62 -10.03 -6.57
CA ARG A 204 25.33 -11.01 -7.64
C ARG A 204 25.57 -12.46 -7.20
N ASP A 205 25.83 -12.66 -5.91
CA ASP A 205 26.07 -13.94 -5.26
C ASP A 205 24.92 -14.28 -4.30
N ASP A 206 25.02 -15.42 -3.61
CA ASP A 206 24.02 -15.90 -2.64
C ASP A 206 23.96 -15.05 -1.35
N SER A 207 24.62 -13.89 -1.30
CA SER A 207 24.60 -12.98 -0.15
C SER A 207 23.35 -12.09 -0.09
N ALA A 208 22.49 -12.13 -1.12
CA ALA A 208 21.22 -11.42 -1.16
C ALA A 208 20.10 -12.28 -1.78
N VAL A 209 18.87 -12.08 -1.30
CA VAL A 209 17.68 -12.62 -1.95
C VAL A 209 17.30 -11.72 -3.11
N HIS A 210 17.28 -12.26 -4.33
CA HIS A 210 16.84 -11.56 -5.53
C HIS A 210 15.35 -11.82 -5.77
N LEU A 211 14.56 -10.75 -5.79
CA LEU A 211 13.12 -10.76 -6.02
C LEU A 211 12.81 -10.05 -7.34
N ILE A 212 12.26 -10.78 -8.29
CA ILE A 212 11.74 -10.21 -9.54
C ILE A 212 10.29 -9.80 -9.26
N VAL A 213 10.03 -8.49 -9.18
CA VAL A 213 8.69 -7.98 -8.86
C VAL A 213 7.83 -7.91 -10.11
N GLU A 214 8.38 -7.34 -11.18
CA GLU A 214 7.79 -7.31 -12.51
C GLU A 214 8.87 -6.99 -13.56
N ASN A 215 8.50 -7.04 -14.85
CA ASN A 215 9.44 -6.73 -15.93
C ASN A 215 10.04 -5.33 -15.75
N GLY A 216 11.33 -5.29 -15.44
CA GLY A 216 12.08 -4.05 -15.26
C GLY A 216 12.10 -3.50 -13.83
N LEU A 217 11.64 -4.23 -12.81
CA LEU A 217 11.83 -3.89 -11.41
C LEU A 217 12.21 -5.11 -10.57
N ASP A 218 13.44 -5.08 -10.08
CA ASP A 218 14.02 -6.09 -9.20
C ASP A 218 14.30 -5.51 -7.81
N VAL A 219 14.22 -6.36 -6.80
CA VAL A 219 14.55 -6.02 -5.40
C VAL A 219 15.55 -7.02 -4.87
N PHE A 220 16.67 -6.53 -4.36
CA PHE A 220 17.67 -7.35 -3.68
C PHE A 220 17.60 -7.07 -2.19
N LEU A 221 17.48 -8.13 -1.39
CA LEU A 221 17.48 -8.06 0.06
C LEU A 221 18.77 -8.72 0.59
N PRO A 222 19.77 -7.92 1.03
CA PRO A 222 20.98 -8.49 1.61
C PRO A 222 20.65 -9.39 2.81
N MET A 223 21.18 -10.61 2.78
CA MET A 223 20.99 -11.61 3.85
C MET A 223 21.57 -11.13 5.18
N ARG A 224 22.62 -10.32 5.09
CA ARG A 224 23.20 -9.60 6.23
C ARG A 224 22.16 -8.63 6.80
N GLY A 225 21.53 -9.03 7.90
CA GLY A 225 20.47 -8.27 8.55
C GLY A 225 19.08 -8.90 8.44
N MET A 226 18.89 -9.91 7.59
CA MET A 226 17.68 -10.72 7.56
C MET A 226 17.77 -11.89 8.54
N ILE A 227 18.93 -12.55 8.58
CA ILE A 227 19.13 -13.76 9.38
C ILE A 227 19.97 -13.46 10.62
N ASP A 228 19.58 -14.07 11.73
CA ASP A 228 20.41 -14.17 12.91
C ASP A 228 21.33 -15.39 12.75
N PHE A 229 22.55 -15.16 12.29
CA PHE A 229 23.54 -16.22 12.04
C PHE A 229 23.84 -17.04 13.31
N ASP A 230 23.63 -16.50 14.52
CA ASP A 230 23.81 -17.25 15.76
C ASP A 230 22.68 -18.25 15.99
N LYS A 231 21.42 -17.89 15.66
CA LYS A 231 20.29 -18.82 15.65
C LYS A 231 20.39 -19.83 14.51
N GLU A 232 20.90 -19.44 13.36
CA GLU A 232 21.04 -20.33 12.20
C GLU A 232 22.17 -21.36 12.40
N ARG A 233 23.29 -20.97 13.00
CA ARG A 233 24.37 -21.88 13.42
C ARG A 233 23.92 -22.92 14.45
N GLN A 234 22.97 -22.58 15.33
CA GLN A 234 22.37 -23.52 16.28
C GLN A 234 21.35 -24.47 15.64
N ARG A 235 20.80 -24.11 14.47
CA ARG A 235 19.85 -24.93 13.70
C ARG A 235 20.52 -25.89 12.73
N LEU A 236 21.75 -25.61 12.29
CA LEU A 236 22.53 -26.57 11.51
C LEU A 236 22.80 -27.79 12.41
N PRO A 237 22.21 -28.97 12.13
CA PRO A 237 22.60 -30.18 12.84
C PRO A 237 24.08 -30.37 12.60
N GLN A 238 24.84 -30.71 13.64
CA GLN A 238 26.19 -31.23 13.47
C GLN A 238 26.08 -32.42 12.51
N GLN A 239 26.40 -32.23 11.22
CA GLN A 239 26.62 -33.36 10.33
C GLN A 239 27.93 -33.99 10.81
N PRO A 240 27.91 -35.21 11.38
CA PRO A 240 29.15 -35.88 11.68
C PRO A 240 29.82 -36.17 10.33
N GLY A 241 31.07 -35.75 10.22
CA GLY A 241 31.92 -36.05 9.07
C GLY A 241 31.84 -37.54 8.75
N ARG A 242 31.43 -37.85 7.52
CA ARG A 242 31.56 -39.20 6.96
C ARG A 242 33.06 -39.42 6.76
N GLY A 243 33.71 -39.88 7.83
CA GLY A 243 35.08 -40.35 7.80
C GLY A 243 35.19 -41.54 6.86
N GLU A 244 36.18 -41.45 5.98
CA GLU A 244 36.81 -42.54 5.26
C GLU A 244 36.79 -43.86 6.05
N ARG A 245 36.32 -44.92 5.40
CA ARG A 245 36.83 -46.28 5.64
C ARG A 245 36.87 -47.00 4.29
N ASP A 246 38.04 -46.94 3.67
CA ASP A 246 38.54 -47.97 2.76
C ASP A 246 38.66 -49.30 3.51
N PRO A 247 38.45 -50.41 2.80
CA PRO A 247 39.45 -51.47 2.78
C PRO A 247 40.01 -51.75 1.37
#